data_AF-A5N1P8-F1
#
_entry.id   AF-A5N1P8-F1
#
_cell.length_a   1.000
_cell.length_b   1.000
_cell.length_c   1.000
_cell.angle_alpha   90.00
_cell.angle_beta   90.00
_cell.angle_gamma   90.00
#
_symmetry.space_group_name_H-M   'P 1'
#
loop_
_entity.id
_entity.type
_entity.pdbx_description
1 polymer ?
#
loop_
_entity_poly.entity_id
_entity_poly.type
_entity_poly.pdbx_seq_one_letter_code
_entity_poly.pdbx_strand_id
1 'polypeptide(L)'
;MEQNKRIDLLEYKIKLIHTIITSMDNYKFDFFSFIIDHDITEYQTSLILKSLAILKDRLEGSEISQLENDHAELNMLISNKKPSFKEFKEFIKLNINKEINSKYLLMSLHRQKINVDICKYLLDDSKE
;
A
#
# COMPACT_ATOMS: atom_id res chain seq x y z
N MET A 1 -7.36 -25.76 -18.53
CA MET A 1 -6.99 -25.19 -19.85
C MET A 1 -7.94 -24.09 -20.30
N GLU A 2 -9.27 -24.29 -20.31
CA GLU A 2 -10.23 -23.22 -20.64
C GLU A 2 -10.31 -22.12 -19.57
N GLN A 3 -10.26 -22.49 -18.27
CA GLN A 3 -10.23 -21.52 -17.16
C GLN A 3 -9.01 -20.60 -17.23
N ASN A 4 -7.80 -21.13 -17.49
CA ASN A 4 -6.59 -20.32 -17.65
C ASN A 4 -6.74 -19.32 -18.82
N LYS A 5 -7.26 -19.76 -19.96
CA LYS A 5 -7.53 -18.85 -21.10
C LYS A 5 -8.52 -17.73 -20.74
N ARG A 6 -9.50 -18.01 -19.87
CA ARG A 6 -10.44 -16.98 -19.38
C ARG A 6 -9.76 -16.00 -18.43
N ILE A 7 -8.87 -16.48 -17.56
CA ILE A 7 -8.07 -15.64 -16.65
C ILE A 7 -7.13 -14.74 -17.46
N ASP A 8 -6.37 -15.31 -18.40
CA ASP A 8 -5.46 -14.57 -19.28
C ASP A 8 -6.21 -13.44 -20.03
N LEU A 9 -7.42 -13.75 -20.53
CA LEU A 9 -8.26 -12.76 -21.20
C LEU A 9 -8.75 -11.65 -20.25
N LEU A 10 -9.07 -11.97 -19.00
CA LEU A 10 -9.48 -10.99 -17.99
C LEU A 10 -8.33 -10.08 -17.58
N GLU A 11 -7.15 -10.65 -17.30
CA GLU A 11 -5.93 -9.89 -16.99
C GLU A 11 -5.56 -8.94 -18.14
N TYR A 12 -5.64 -9.42 -19.37
CA TYR A 12 -5.37 -8.58 -20.54
C TYR A 12 -6.39 -7.45 -20.70
N LYS A 13 -7.69 -7.71 -20.47
CA LYS A 13 -8.72 -6.67 -20.48
C LYS A 13 -8.48 -5.62 -19.40
N ILE A 14 -8.08 -6.03 -18.20
CA ILE A 14 -7.74 -5.10 -17.10
C ILE A 14 -6.55 -4.22 -17.51
N LYS A 15 -5.50 -4.79 -18.09
CA LYS A 15 -4.34 -4.04 -18.59
C LYS A 15 -4.73 -3.02 -19.66
N LEU A 16 -5.60 -3.39 -20.61
CA LEU A 16 -6.10 -2.47 -21.63
C LEU A 16 -6.91 -1.33 -21.03
N ILE A 17 -7.84 -1.63 -20.12
CA ILE A 17 -8.66 -0.62 -19.44
C ILE A 17 -7.77 0.33 -18.64
N HIS A 18 -6.82 -0.21 -17.89
CA HIS A 18 -5.88 0.57 -17.11
C HIS A 18 -5.03 1.49 -18.01
N THR A 19 -4.52 0.98 -19.14
CA THR A 19 -3.78 1.78 -20.14
C THR A 19 -4.63 2.91 -20.72
N ILE A 20 -5.90 2.65 -21.04
CA ILE A 20 -6.83 3.67 -21.54
C ILE A 20 -7.02 4.75 -20.48
N ILE A 21 -7.27 4.35 -19.23
CA ILE A 21 -7.54 5.30 -18.13
C ILE A 21 -6.29 6.13 -17.80
N THR A 22 -5.09 5.53 -17.78
CA THR A 22 -3.83 6.25 -17.52
C THR A 22 -3.45 7.21 -18.65
N SER A 23 -3.97 7.00 -19.86
CA SER A 23 -3.79 7.89 -21.00
C SER A 23 -4.72 9.11 -20.99
N MET A 24 -5.73 9.14 -20.11
CA MET A 24 -6.67 10.25 -20.01
C MET A 24 -6.07 11.46 -19.29
N ASP A 25 -6.39 12.66 -19.79
CA ASP A 25 -6.04 13.91 -19.11
C ASP A 25 -6.64 13.93 -17.69
N ASN A 26 -5.82 14.33 -16.71
CA ASN A 26 -6.15 14.36 -15.27
C ASN A 26 -6.19 13.01 -14.54
N TYR A 27 -5.62 11.94 -15.09
CA TYR A 27 -5.39 10.72 -14.31
C TYR A 27 -4.54 11.03 -13.06
N LYS A 28 -5.08 10.70 -11.88
CA LYS A 28 -4.42 10.95 -10.58
C LYS A 28 -4.48 9.73 -9.68
N PHE A 29 -4.57 8.52 -10.26
CA PHE A 29 -4.75 7.29 -9.51
C PHE A 29 -3.46 6.44 -9.42
N ASP A 30 -2.34 7.07 -9.04
CA ASP A 30 -1.01 6.43 -8.87
C ASP A 30 -0.99 5.17 -7.97
N PHE A 31 -1.57 5.22 -6.76
CA PHE A 31 -1.66 4.04 -5.87
C PHE A 31 -2.50 2.89 -6.45
N PHE A 32 -3.60 3.17 -7.17
CA PHE A 32 -4.40 2.12 -7.79
C PHE A 32 -3.70 1.54 -9.04
N SER A 33 -2.98 2.37 -9.81
CA SER A 33 -2.04 1.87 -10.82
C SER A 33 -1.02 0.95 -10.19
N PHE A 34 -0.42 1.38 -9.07
CA PHE A 34 0.58 0.59 -8.36
C PHE A 34 0.03 -0.77 -7.92
N ILE A 35 -1.21 -0.83 -7.41
CA ILE A 35 -1.89 -2.09 -7.06
C ILE A 35 -2.02 -3.01 -8.28
N ILE A 36 -2.51 -2.48 -9.40
CA ILE A 36 -2.71 -3.26 -10.64
C ILE A 36 -1.37 -3.75 -11.19
N ASP A 37 -0.36 -2.89 -11.25
CA ASP A 37 0.95 -3.19 -11.84
C ASP A 37 1.75 -4.22 -11.04
N HIS A 38 1.41 -4.42 -9.75
CA HIS A 38 2.11 -5.33 -8.84
C HIS A 38 1.22 -6.51 -8.39
N ASP A 39 0.08 -6.73 -9.05
CA ASP A 39 -0.88 -7.81 -8.76
C ASP A 39 -1.26 -7.88 -7.26
N ILE A 40 -1.42 -6.71 -6.63
CA ILE A 40 -1.73 -6.62 -5.20
C ILE A 40 -3.21 -6.97 -4.98
N THR A 41 -3.44 -7.94 -4.09
CA THR A 41 -4.79 -8.40 -3.75
C THR A 41 -5.56 -7.37 -2.92
N GLU A 42 -6.88 -7.51 -2.84
CA GLU A 42 -7.73 -6.71 -1.95
C GLU A 42 -7.30 -6.85 -0.48
N TYR A 43 -7.00 -8.07 -0.03
CA TYR A 43 -6.50 -8.34 1.32
C TYR A 43 -5.21 -7.57 1.62
N GLN A 44 -4.24 -7.63 0.70
CA GLN A 44 -2.99 -6.90 0.83
C GLN A 44 -3.19 -5.38 0.77
N THR A 45 -4.13 -4.89 -0.04
CA THR A 45 -4.49 -3.47 -0.08
C THR A 45 -5.04 -3.02 1.27
N SER A 46 -5.92 -3.80 1.89
CA SER A 46 -6.41 -3.55 3.26
C SER A 46 -5.27 -3.52 4.27
N LEU A 47 -4.34 -4.48 4.21
CA LEU A 47 -3.16 -4.50 5.08
C LEU A 47 -2.30 -3.24 4.92
N ILE A 48 -2.04 -2.78 3.70
CA ILE A 48 -1.28 -1.56 3.43
C ILE A 48 -1.97 -0.36 4.09
N LEU A 49 -3.28 -0.18 3.86
CA LEU A 49 -4.01 0.97 4.37
C LEU A 49 -4.13 0.94 5.91
N LYS A 50 -4.45 -0.21 6.50
CA LYS A 50 -4.51 -0.39 7.95
C LYS A 50 -3.14 -0.22 8.61
N SER A 51 -2.05 -0.65 7.95
CA SER A 51 -0.70 -0.43 8.47
C SER A 51 -0.38 1.06 8.59
N LEU A 52 -0.77 1.88 7.61
CA LEU A 52 -0.55 3.33 7.66
C LEU A 52 -1.39 3.99 8.75
N ALA A 53 -2.62 3.51 8.99
CA ALA A 53 -3.44 3.99 10.10
C ALA A 53 -2.78 3.74 11.45
N ILE A 54 -2.28 2.52 11.70
CA ILE A 54 -1.56 2.18 12.95
C ILE A 54 -0.30 3.04 13.11
N LEU A 55 0.49 3.19 12.05
CA LEU A 55 1.71 4.00 12.09
C LEU A 55 1.39 5.48 12.30
N LYS A 56 0.27 5.98 11.74
CA LYS A 56 -0.21 7.34 11.97
C LYS A 56 -0.60 7.55 13.44
N ASP A 57 -1.39 6.65 14.02
CA ASP A 57 -1.80 6.74 15.43
C ASP A 57 -0.57 6.77 16.35
N ARG A 58 0.44 5.94 16.06
CA ARG A 58 1.74 5.94 16.76
C ARG A 58 2.52 7.23 16.60
N LEU A 59 2.47 7.85 15.43
CA LEU A 59 3.15 9.13 15.17
C LEU A 59 2.51 10.27 15.97
N GLU A 60 1.19 10.26 16.08
CA GLU A 60 0.39 11.28 16.77
C GLU A 60 0.32 11.06 18.29
N GLY A 61 0.74 9.89 18.78
CA GLY A 61 0.62 9.52 20.20
C GLY A 61 -0.82 9.24 20.62
N SER A 62 -1.68 8.94 19.65
CA SER A 62 -3.09 8.60 19.84
C SER A 62 -3.24 7.17 20.37
N GLU A 63 -4.39 6.84 20.95
CA GLU A 63 -4.74 5.43 21.15
C GLU A 63 -4.68 4.72 19.80
N ILE A 64 -3.87 3.65 19.70
CA ILE A 64 -3.81 2.83 18.50
C ILE A 64 -5.22 2.31 18.29
N SER A 65 -5.88 2.78 17.23
CA SER A 65 -7.16 2.22 16.83
C SER A 65 -6.93 0.73 16.61
N GLN A 66 -7.42 -0.09 17.55
CA GLN A 66 -7.51 -1.52 17.36
C GLN A 66 -8.64 -1.72 16.34
N LEU A 67 -8.38 -1.31 15.09
CA LEU A 67 -9.11 -1.77 13.92
C LEU A 67 -9.19 -3.28 14.11
N GLU A 68 -10.42 -3.76 14.23
CA GLU A 68 -10.78 -5.11 14.67
C GLU A 68 -9.76 -6.16 14.21
N ASN A 69 -9.47 -7.11 15.10
CA ASN A 69 -8.36 -8.07 15.13
C ASN A 69 -8.33 -9.07 13.96
N ASP A 70 -8.72 -8.65 12.77
CA ASP A 70 -8.94 -9.43 11.56
C ASP A 70 -7.64 -9.75 10.81
N HIS A 71 -6.53 -9.09 11.18
CA HIS A 71 -5.23 -9.24 10.54
C HIS A 71 -4.10 -9.35 11.56
N ALA A 72 -3.72 -10.59 11.90
CA ALA A 72 -2.66 -10.86 12.86
C ALA A 72 -1.30 -10.28 12.44
N GLU A 73 -1.08 -10.07 11.14
CA GLU A 73 0.11 -9.47 10.56
C GLU A 73 0.35 -8.04 11.06
N LEU A 74 -0.72 -7.29 11.38
CA LEU A 74 -0.60 -5.91 11.85
C LEU A 74 -0.02 -5.80 13.26
N ASN A 75 -0.04 -6.89 14.04
CA ASN A 75 0.48 -6.90 15.41
C ASN A 75 1.96 -6.53 15.49
N MET A 76 2.75 -6.80 14.44
CA MET A 76 4.17 -6.43 14.42
C MET A 76 4.40 -4.91 14.40
N LEU A 77 3.37 -4.13 14.06
CA LEU A 77 3.42 -2.66 14.01
C LEU A 77 2.90 -2.01 15.30
N ILE A 78 2.43 -2.79 16.28
CA ILE A 78 1.93 -2.27 17.55
C ILE A 78 3.14 -1.99 18.46
N SER A 79 3.39 -0.71 18.73
CA SER A 79 4.54 -0.25 19.52
C SER A 79 4.34 1.17 20.02
N ASN A 80 4.85 1.47 21.21
CA ASN A 80 4.84 2.83 21.79
C ASN A 80 5.95 3.74 21.23
N LYS A 81 6.79 3.23 20.32
CA LYS A 81 7.85 4.01 19.67
C LYS A 81 7.29 4.70 18.42
N LYS A 82 7.86 5.85 18.06
CA LYS A 82 7.59 6.48 16.75
C LYS A 82 7.82 5.47 15.60
N PRO A 83 6.98 5.51 14.56
CA PRO A 83 7.16 4.64 13.41
C PRO A 83 8.46 4.97 12.66
N SER A 84 8.98 4.02 11.89
CA SER A 84 10.13 4.21 11.01
C SER A 84 9.86 3.63 9.63
N PHE A 85 10.54 4.17 8.61
CA PHE A 85 10.52 3.64 7.25
C PHE A 85 11.04 2.21 7.20
N LYS A 86 12.06 1.88 8.00
CA LYS A 86 12.61 0.53 8.08
C LYS A 86 11.54 -0.48 8.51
N GLU A 87 10.79 -0.15 9.56
CA GLU A 87 9.69 -0.97 10.07
C GLU A 87 8.58 -1.16 9.01
N PHE A 88 8.16 -0.08 8.35
CA PHE A 88 7.19 -0.16 7.25
C PHE A 88 7.69 -1.04 6.10
N LYS A 89 8.95 -0.87 5.69
CA LYS A 89 9.58 -1.67 4.64
C LYS A 89 9.62 -3.15 5.00
N GLU A 90 9.95 -3.49 6.24
CA GLU A 90 9.94 -4.87 6.73
C GLU A 90 8.53 -5.47 6.70
N PHE A 91 7.51 -4.71 7.13
CA PHE A 91 6.12 -5.15 7.04
C PHE A 91 5.68 -5.42 5.60
N ILE A 92 5.97 -4.51 4.65
CA ILE A 92 5.63 -4.70 3.24
C ILE A 92 6.33 -5.93 2.66
N LYS A 93 7.61 -6.14 3.01
CA LYS A 93 8.40 -7.29 2.55
C LYS A 93 7.82 -8.62 3.04
N LEU A 94 7.37 -8.68 4.29
CA LEU A 94 6.89 -9.91 4.92
C LEU A 94 5.46 -10.26 4.51
N ASN A 95 4.57 -9.27 4.39
CA ASN A 95 3.13 -9.51 4.30
C ASN A 95 2.53 -9.19 2.93
N ILE A 96 3.23 -8.42 2.09
CA ILE A 96 2.73 -8.00 0.77
C ILE A 96 3.53 -8.68 -0.34
N ASN A 97 4.71 -8.15 -0.65
CA ASN A 97 5.60 -8.69 -1.66
C ASN A 97 7.01 -8.14 -1.42
N LYS A 98 8.00 -9.03 -1.33
CA LYS A 98 9.41 -8.67 -1.11
C LYS A 98 10.03 -7.81 -2.22
N GLU A 99 9.45 -7.82 -3.42
CA GLU A 99 9.94 -7.12 -4.60
C GLU A 99 9.38 -5.70 -4.71
N ILE A 100 8.35 -5.37 -3.93
CA ILE A 100 7.78 -4.02 -3.89
C ILE A 100 8.81 -3.02 -3.35
N ASN A 101 8.97 -1.93 -4.09
CA ASN A 101 9.68 -0.75 -3.59
C ASN A 101 8.77 0.06 -2.65
N SER A 102 8.96 -0.09 -1.34
CA SER A 102 8.16 0.60 -0.32
C SER A 102 8.21 2.11 -0.42
N LYS A 103 9.31 2.71 -0.94
CA LYS A 103 9.39 4.16 -1.16
C LYS A 103 8.47 4.59 -2.29
N TYR A 104 8.44 3.84 -3.39
CA TYR A 104 7.55 4.13 -4.51
C TYR A 104 6.08 3.92 -4.13
N LEU A 105 5.77 2.90 -3.32
CA LEU A 105 4.44 2.73 -2.72
C LEU A 105 4.01 3.95 -1.88
N LEU A 106 4.86 4.44 -0.97
CA LEU A 106 4.53 5.64 -0.19
C LEU A 106 4.36 6.88 -1.07
N MET A 107 5.17 7.03 -2.12
CA MET A 107 5.03 8.12 -3.08
C MET A 107 3.70 8.06 -3.83
N SER A 108 3.26 6.87 -4.26
CA SER A 108 2.00 6.70 -4.99
C SER A 108 0.78 7.01 -4.11
N LEU A 109 0.80 6.59 -2.84
CA LEU A 109 -0.19 6.95 -1.83
C LEU A 109 -0.23 8.47 -1.57
N HIS A 110 0.93 9.08 -1.35
CA HIS A 110 1.05 10.50 -1.07
C HIS A 110 0.53 11.36 -2.25
N ARG A 111 0.87 11.00 -3.50
CA ARG A 111 0.39 11.72 -4.70
C ARG A 111 -1.13 11.65 -4.87
N GLN A 112 -1.75 10.56 -4.45
CA GLN A 112 -3.21 10.41 -4.38
C GLN A 112 -3.86 11.09 -3.17
N LYS A 113 -3.08 11.74 -2.29
CA LYS A 113 -3.54 12.32 -1.02
C LYS A 113 -4.09 11.30 -0.01
N ILE A 114 -3.61 10.05 -0.05
CA ILE A 114 -3.94 9.02 0.94
C ILE A 114 -2.91 9.06 2.06
N ASN A 115 -3.36 9.17 3.31
CA ASN A 115 -2.50 9.13 4.51
C ASN A 115 -1.27 10.06 4.40
N VAL A 116 -1.49 11.30 3.94
CA VAL A 116 -0.43 12.22 3.49
C VAL A 116 0.66 12.43 4.54
N ASP A 117 0.27 12.73 5.78
CA ASP A 117 1.22 13.11 6.84
C ASP A 117 2.16 11.95 7.20
N ILE A 118 1.61 10.74 7.41
CA ILE A 118 2.42 9.57 7.70
C ILE A 118 3.25 9.14 6.48
N CYS A 119 2.71 9.23 5.26
CA CYS A 119 3.48 8.94 4.06
C CYS A 119 4.67 9.89 3.92
N LYS A 120 4.46 11.19 4.13
CA LYS A 120 5.52 12.20 4.09
C LYS A 120 6.57 11.93 5.17
N TYR A 121 6.13 11.69 6.41
CA TYR A 121 7.03 11.38 7.53
C TYR A 121 7.93 10.18 7.21
N LEU A 122 7.36 9.06 6.74
CA LEU A 122 8.13 7.86 6.40
C LEU A 122 9.04 8.07 5.16
N LEU A 123 8.62 8.90 4.20
CA LEU A 123 9.46 9.26 3.05
C LEU A 123 10.66 10.11 3.46
N ASP A 124 10.50 10.99 4.44
CA ASP A 124 11.59 11.80 4.98
C ASP A 124 12.55 10.95 5.82
N ASP A 125 12.04 10.06 6.68
CA ASP A 125 12.83 9.06 7.43
C ASP A 125 13.64 8.14 6.50
N SER A 126 13.15 7.85 5.28
CA SER A 126 13.88 7.03 4.28
C SER A 126 15.15 7.66 3.70
N LYS A 127 15.43 8.93 4.01
CA LYS A 127 16.58 9.68 3.50
C LYS A 127 17.75 9.72 4.49
N GLU A 128 17.50 9.37 5.76
CA GLU A 128 18.48 9.24 6.83
C GLU A 128 19.13 7.85 6.82
#